data_AF-A0A813L660-F1
#
_entry.id   AF-A0A813L660-F1
#
_cell.length_a   1.000
_cell.length_b   1.000
_cell.length_c   1.000
_cell.angle_alpha   90.00
_cell.angle_beta   90.00
_cell.angle_gamma   90.00
#
_symmetry.space_group_name_H-M   'P 1'
#
loop_
_entity.id
_entity.type
_entity.pdbx_description
1 polymer ?
#
loop_
_entity_poly.entity_id
_entity_poly.type
_entity_poly.pdbx_seq_one_letter_code
_entity_poly.pdbx_strand_id
1 'polypeptide(L)'
;APVSSNLSKERPWTGGVGPVQPGRGFQGEVEAAVAKAVPRLQSIARSLHVAGGAGSLQEWSELWVALDDLQESLYLRGSCPDGSFLVPLRSMGLQYHLCIRQPESASSYMGASLVDKHIMSHGAFPDCEEAVEFLPARSGCIVLDVGANIGSCSLLFARLGVRVIAVEAEPVNLELLRASLRLAQPPGPQFANVSVAAVAVDEAAGFVWITRDATNAGNSSTSSVTDTSEASLVSELSTPVAAARLDDVAEAHAGLLGGSLSDICFMKMDIEAAELRALRGAPRLLASQMLRAVHFEFVPLGRDGGGGVGIRGGRELLELLAANGFVVYGHGPVLQRRVYGPLEFDELIARLAAVGKLGTSLTALRPR
;
A
#
# COMPACT_ATOMS: atom_id res chain seq x y z
N ALA A 1 -6.36 24.51 -36.38
CA ALA A 1 -7.56 24.90 -35.61
C ALA A 1 -7.53 24.11 -34.30
N PRO A 2 -7.60 24.75 -33.13
CA PRO A 2 -7.45 24.03 -31.87
C PRO A 2 -8.74 23.26 -31.56
N VAL A 3 -8.57 21.99 -31.21
CA VAL A 3 -9.65 21.13 -30.72
C VAL A 3 -9.98 21.60 -29.30
N SER A 4 -11.14 22.22 -29.16
CA SER A 4 -11.76 22.55 -27.88
C SER A 4 -11.98 21.25 -27.09
N SER A 5 -11.26 21.05 -25.98
CA SER A 5 -11.57 20.00 -25.01
C SER A 5 -12.77 20.44 -24.18
N ASN A 6 -13.92 19.84 -24.46
CA ASN A 6 -15.11 19.89 -23.61
C ASN A 6 -14.79 19.28 -22.24
N LEU A 7 -14.34 20.11 -21.30
CA LEU A 7 -14.44 19.86 -19.87
C LEU A 7 -15.92 20.00 -19.46
N SER A 8 -16.68 18.92 -19.62
CA SER A 8 -17.83 18.56 -18.79
C SER A 8 -18.61 17.44 -19.46
N LYS A 9 -18.48 16.24 -18.89
CA LYS A 9 -19.56 15.26 -18.69
C LYS A 9 -18.98 14.18 -17.79
N GLU A 10 -19.47 14.17 -16.56
CA GLU A 10 -19.20 13.20 -15.51
C GLU A 10 -19.13 11.77 -16.05
N ARG A 11 -18.05 11.05 -15.71
CA ARG A 11 -18.08 9.59 -15.59
C ARG A 11 -17.91 9.27 -14.10
N PRO A 12 -18.86 8.57 -13.47
CA PRO A 12 -18.72 8.17 -12.08
C PRO A 12 -17.55 7.19 -11.93
N TRP A 13 -16.96 7.19 -10.75
CA TRP A 13 -16.11 6.12 -10.24
C TRP A 13 -16.76 4.76 -10.51
N THR A 14 -16.21 3.98 -11.44
CA THR A 14 -16.62 2.59 -11.68
C THR A 14 -15.79 1.72 -10.75
N GLY A 15 -16.39 1.32 -9.62
CA GLY A 15 -15.75 0.62 -8.51
C GLY A 15 -14.70 -0.42 -8.92
N GLY A 16 -13.64 -0.48 -8.11
CA GLY A 16 -12.46 -1.30 -8.33
C GLY A 16 -12.78 -2.78 -8.59
N VAL A 17 -11.79 -3.47 -9.15
CA VAL A 17 -11.76 -4.94 -9.24
C VAL A 17 -12.18 -5.53 -7.89
N GLY A 18 -13.08 -6.52 -7.91
CA GLY A 18 -13.59 -7.15 -6.69
C GLY A 18 -12.48 -7.68 -5.77
N PRO A 19 -12.80 -8.05 -4.51
CA PRO A 19 -11.78 -8.45 -3.54
C PRO A 19 -10.87 -9.56 -4.07
N VAL A 20 -9.58 -9.40 -3.83
CA VAL A 20 -8.53 -10.34 -4.22
C VAL A 20 -8.02 -11.03 -2.96
N GLN A 21 -7.96 -12.35 -3.00
CA GLN A 21 -7.20 -13.11 -2.01
C GLN A 21 -5.77 -13.30 -2.56
N PRO A 22 -4.74 -12.76 -1.90
CA PRO A 22 -3.37 -12.90 -2.37
C PRO A 22 -2.97 -14.35 -2.69
N GLY A 23 -2.38 -14.58 -3.86
CA GLY A 23 -1.92 -15.89 -4.33
C GLY A 23 -3.03 -16.88 -4.79
N ARG A 24 -4.31 -16.62 -4.51
CA ARG A 24 -5.41 -17.57 -4.82
C ARG A 24 -5.60 -17.80 -6.32
N GLY A 25 -5.35 -16.77 -7.14
CA GLY A 25 -5.50 -16.87 -8.60
C GLY A 25 -4.56 -17.87 -9.28
N PHE A 26 -3.51 -18.32 -8.59
CA PHE A 26 -2.45 -19.13 -9.18
C PHE A 26 -2.25 -20.48 -8.51
N GLN A 27 -2.80 -20.70 -7.31
CA GLN A 27 -2.53 -21.93 -6.55
C GLN A 27 -3.00 -23.19 -7.30
N GLY A 28 -4.19 -23.18 -7.90
CA GLY A 28 -4.71 -24.33 -8.66
C GLY A 28 -4.00 -24.56 -10.01
N GLU A 29 -3.58 -23.50 -10.69
CA GLU A 29 -2.84 -23.62 -11.96
C GLU A 29 -1.39 -24.05 -11.75
N VAL A 30 -0.74 -23.56 -10.68
CA VAL A 30 0.60 -24.00 -10.26
C VAL A 30 0.56 -25.46 -9.83
N GLU A 31 -0.42 -25.86 -9.02
CA GLU A 31 -0.62 -27.27 -8.66
C GLU A 31 -0.83 -28.15 -9.91
N ALA A 32 -1.61 -27.69 -10.89
CA ALA A 32 -1.80 -28.40 -12.16
C ALA A 32 -0.52 -28.47 -13.02
N ALA A 33 0.25 -27.37 -13.09
CA ALA A 33 1.51 -27.31 -13.83
C ALA A 33 2.58 -28.21 -13.20
N VAL A 34 2.72 -28.17 -11.88
CA VAL A 34 3.59 -29.07 -11.11
C VAL A 34 3.17 -30.53 -11.31
N ALA A 35 1.87 -30.83 -11.22
CA ALA A 35 1.35 -32.18 -11.45
C ALA A 35 1.65 -32.70 -12.87
N LYS A 36 1.73 -31.81 -13.87
CA LYS A 36 2.10 -32.14 -15.26
C LYS A 36 3.61 -32.28 -15.45
N ALA A 37 4.41 -31.42 -14.82
CA ALA A 37 5.86 -31.36 -15.02
C ALA A 37 6.64 -32.42 -14.23
N VAL A 38 6.23 -32.72 -12.98
CA VAL A 38 6.93 -33.67 -12.09
C VAL A 38 7.05 -35.08 -12.69
N PRO A 39 6.00 -35.70 -13.26
CA PRO A 39 6.13 -37.02 -13.88
C PRO A 39 7.09 -37.04 -15.09
N ARG A 40 7.11 -35.96 -15.89
CA ARG A 40 8.04 -35.78 -17.01
C ARG A 40 9.48 -35.70 -16.52
N LEU A 41 9.75 -34.83 -15.54
CA LEU A 41 11.08 -34.70 -14.94
C LEU A 41 11.58 -36.01 -14.32
N GLN A 42 10.71 -36.76 -13.63
CA GLN A 42 11.03 -38.07 -13.07
C GLN A 42 11.29 -39.14 -14.14
N SER A 43 10.63 -39.07 -15.29
CA SER A 43 10.88 -39.97 -16.42
C SER A 43 12.26 -39.72 -17.02
N ILE A 44 12.57 -38.45 -17.29
CA ILE A 44 13.85 -38.03 -17.89
C ILE A 44 15.02 -38.35 -16.94
N ALA A 45 14.88 -38.05 -15.64
CA ALA A 45 15.90 -38.36 -14.63
C ALA A 45 16.21 -39.87 -14.55
N ARG A 46 15.17 -40.73 -14.65
CA ARG A 46 15.36 -42.19 -14.69
C ARG A 46 16.10 -42.64 -15.94
N SER A 47 15.77 -42.09 -17.10
CA SER A 47 16.42 -42.42 -18.37
C SER A 47 17.90 -42.03 -18.37
N LEU A 48 18.22 -40.80 -17.94
CA LEU A 48 19.59 -40.31 -17.81
C LEU A 48 20.42 -41.13 -16.80
N HIS A 49 19.79 -41.61 -15.72
CA HIS A 49 20.46 -42.48 -14.75
C HIS A 49 20.81 -43.85 -15.33
N VAL A 50 19.90 -44.47 -16.11
CA VAL A 50 20.15 -45.74 -16.80
C VAL A 50 21.24 -45.60 -17.87
N ALA A 51 21.32 -44.44 -18.53
CA ALA A 51 22.33 -44.12 -19.53
C ALA A 51 23.70 -43.71 -18.94
N GLY A 52 23.89 -43.76 -17.62
CA GLY A 52 25.15 -43.35 -16.97
C GLY A 52 25.48 -41.87 -17.15
N GLY A 53 24.47 -41.01 -17.35
CA GLY A 53 24.63 -39.57 -17.60
C GLY A 53 24.84 -39.18 -19.06
N ALA A 54 24.99 -40.13 -19.98
CA ALA A 54 25.08 -39.88 -21.42
C ALA A 54 23.69 -39.80 -22.05
N GLY A 55 22.97 -38.69 -21.81
CA GLY A 55 21.67 -38.45 -22.43
C GLY A 55 21.76 -38.13 -23.92
N SER A 56 20.79 -38.61 -24.70
CA SER A 56 20.57 -38.21 -26.09
C SER A 56 20.16 -36.73 -26.18
N LEU A 57 20.42 -36.09 -27.33
CA LEU A 57 19.97 -34.72 -27.62
C LEU A 57 18.47 -34.51 -27.36
N GLN A 58 17.66 -35.54 -27.60
CA GLN A 58 16.23 -35.49 -27.39
C GLN A 58 15.85 -35.49 -25.89
N GLU A 59 16.50 -36.30 -25.07
CA GLU A 59 16.29 -36.31 -23.61
C GLU A 59 16.70 -34.99 -22.96
N TRP A 60 17.81 -34.40 -23.41
CA TRP A 60 18.23 -33.07 -22.96
C TRP A 60 17.25 -31.97 -23.40
N SER A 61 16.73 -32.03 -24.63
CA SER A 61 15.72 -31.08 -25.10
C SER A 61 14.41 -31.20 -24.31
N GLU A 62 13.96 -32.41 -24.00
CA GLU A 62 12.76 -32.64 -23.19
C GLU A 62 12.94 -32.15 -21.74
N LEU A 63 14.15 -32.29 -21.19
CA LEU A 63 14.49 -31.76 -19.87
C LEU A 63 14.38 -30.23 -19.85
N TRP A 64 14.98 -29.58 -20.85
CA TRP A 64 14.94 -28.13 -20.98
C TRP A 64 13.51 -27.62 -21.15
N VAL A 65 12.68 -28.25 -21.98
CA VAL A 65 11.26 -27.88 -22.11
C VAL A 65 10.50 -28.08 -20.81
N ALA A 66 10.74 -29.17 -20.07
CA ALA A 66 10.06 -29.40 -18.79
C ALA A 66 10.52 -28.44 -17.69
N LEU A 67 11.80 -28.07 -17.67
CA LEU A 67 12.34 -27.05 -16.76
C LEU A 67 11.86 -25.64 -17.14
N ASP A 68 11.78 -25.33 -18.42
CA ASP A 68 11.25 -24.06 -18.96
C ASP A 68 9.75 -23.93 -18.67
N ASP A 69 8.93 -24.96 -18.95
CA ASP A 69 7.51 -25.01 -18.59
C ASP A 69 7.31 -24.83 -17.07
N LEU A 70 8.16 -25.45 -16.25
CA LEU A 70 8.10 -25.36 -14.78
C LEU A 70 8.55 -23.99 -14.29
N GLN A 71 9.62 -23.43 -14.87
CA GLN A 71 10.14 -22.10 -14.58
C GLN A 71 9.13 -21.04 -15.02
N GLU A 72 8.50 -21.16 -16.19
CA GLU A 72 7.42 -20.29 -16.63
C GLU A 72 6.21 -20.38 -15.68
N SER A 73 5.83 -21.58 -15.26
CA SER A 73 4.69 -21.75 -14.35
C SER A 73 4.97 -21.28 -12.92
N LEU A 74 6.20 -21.44 -12.41
CA LEU A 74 6.60 -21.03 -11.06
C LEU A 74 7.07 -19.57 -10.98
N TYR A 75 7.55 -18.99 -12.08
CA TYR A 75 8.21 -17.68 -12.12
C TYR A 75 7.48 -16.64 -12.98
N LEU A 76 6.74 -17.02 -14.04
CA LEU A 76 6.18 -16.06 -15.01
C LEU A 76 4.70 -15.72 -14.83
N ARG A 77 3.92 -16.39 -13.97
CA ARG A 77 2.47 -16.09 -13.86
C ARG A 77 2.09 -15.07 -12.79
N GLY A 78 3.08 -14.55 -12.07
CA GLY A 78 3.01 -13.25 -11.42
C GLY A 78 4.27 -12.47 -11.76
N SER A 79 4.44 -12.06 -13.01
CA SER A 79 5.55 -11.16 -13.34
C SER A 79 5.27 -9.80 -12.71
N CYS A 80 6.26 -9.29 -11.98
CA CYS A 80 6.24 -7.89 -11.61
C CYS A 80 6.30 -7.02 -12.89
N PRO A 81 5.66 -5.84 -12.91
CA PRO A 81 5.73 -4.92 -14.03
C PRO A 81 7.16 -4.62 -14.49
N ASP A 82 7.32 -4.18 -15.73
CA ASP A 82 8.64 -3.80 -16.27
C ASP A 82 9.32 -2.74 -15.39
N GLY A 83 10.61 -2.94 -15.08
CA GLY A 83 11.36 -2.09 -14.14
C GLY A 83 11.10 -2.40 -12.67
N SER A 84 10.44 -3.52 -12.36
CA SER A 84 10.24 -4.05 -11.01
C SER A 84 10.52 -5.56 -10.95
N PHE A 85 10.66 -6.10 -9.75
CA PHE A 85 10.97 -7.52 -9.54
C PHE A 85 10.39 -8.03 -8.22
N LEU A 86 10.25 -9.35 -8.13
CA LEU A 86 9.71 -10.02 -6.95
C LEU A 86 10.76 -10.07 -5.85
N VAL A 87 10.37 -9.69 -4.63
CA VAL A 87 11.19 -9.89 -3.43
C VAL A 87 10.41 -10.69 -2.38
N PRO A 88 11.04 -11.71 -1.76
CA PRO A 88 10.51 -12.35 -0.56
C PRO A 88 10.70 -11.46 0.65
N LEU A 89 9.58 -11.04 1.25
CA LEU A 89 9.57 -10.31 2.51
C LEU A 89 9.47 -11.27 3.68
N ARG A 90 10.10 -10.89 4.78
CA ARG A 90 9.94 -11.53 6.08
C ARG A 90 9.65 -10.48 7.13
N SER A 91 8.42 -10.47 7.62
CA SER A 91 7.96 -9.52 8.62
C SER A 91 7.17 -10.25 9.70
N MET A 92 7.45 -9.97 10.98
CA MET A 92 6.81 -10.63 12.12
C MET A 92 6.78 -12.18 12.06
N GLY A 93 7.83 -12.79 11.48
CA GLY A 93 7.91 -14.25 11.29
C GLY A 93 7.04 -14.80 10.15
N LEU A 94 6.27 -13.94 9.47
CA LEU A 94 5.48 -14.27 8.29
C LEU A 94 6.30 -14.01 7.03
N GLN A 95 6.00 -14.77 5.98
CA GLN A 95 6.61 -14.61 4.66
C GLN A 95 5.54 -14.32 3.61
N TYR A 96 5.86 -13.45 2.68
CA TYR A 96 5.02 -13.07 1.55
C TYR A 96 5.90 -12.47 0.44
N HIS A 97 5.40 -12.48 -0.79
CA HIS A 97 6.07 -11.87 -1.94
C HIS A 97 5.46 -10.52 -2.28
N LEU A 98 6.31 -9.57 -2.67
CA LEU A 98 5.95 -8.21 -3.10
C LEU A 98 6.72 -7.87 -4.38
N CYS A 99 6.10 -7.12 -5.28
CA CYS A 99 6.80 -6.45 -6.37
C CYS A 99 7.38 -5.13 -5.90
N ILE A 100 8.67 -4.95 -6.08
CA ILE A 100 9.37 -3.70 -5.77
C ILE A 100 10.12 -3.20 -7.00
N ARG A 101 10.37 -1.89 -7.05
CA ARG A 101 11.09 -1.24 -8.16
C ARG A 101 12.57 -1.61 -8.17
N GLN A 102 13.17 -1.66 -9.36
CA GLN A 102 14.62 -1.82 -9.51
C GLN A 102 15.38 -0.59 -8.98
N PRO A 103 16.55 -0.73 -8.33
CA PRO A 103 17.32 0.40 -7.81
C PRO A 103 17.68 1.48 -8.84
N GLU A 104 17.91 1.08 -10.08
CA GLU A 104 18.28 1.95 -11.20
C GLU A 104 17.07 2.70 -11.80
N SER A 105 15.86 2.50 -11.25
CA SER A 105 14.63 3.13 -11.72
C SER A 105 14.57 4.65 -11.50
N ALA A 106 15.58 5.27 -10.89
CA ALA A 106 15.63 6.69 -10.56
C ALA A 106 15.34 7.62 -11.75
N SER A 107 15.73 7.23 -12.97
CA SER A 107 15.48 7.97 -14.22
C SER A 107 14.36 7.37 -15.09
N SER A 108 13.63 6.39 -14.57
CA SER A 108 12.55 5.69 -15.27
C SER A 108 11.17 6.16 -14.82
N TYR A 109 10.13 5.79 -15.58
CA TYR A 109 8.75 5.98 -15.15
C TYR A 109 8.45 5.33 -13.79
N MET A 110 9.17 4.30 -13.35
CA MET A 110 8.98 3.71 -12.02
C MET A 110 9.46 4.62 -10.87
N GLY A 111 10.52 5.41 -11.10
CA GLY A 111 11.18 6.27 -10.10
C GLY A 111 11.86 5.47 -8.97
N ALA A 112 12.86 6.05 -8.29
CA ALA A 112 13.47 5.41 -7.12
C ALA A 112 12.55 5.58 -5.90
N SER A 113 12.55 4.67 -4.92
CA SER A 113 11.80 4.89 -3.67
C SER A 113 12.52 4.37 -2.43
N LEU A 114 12.33 5.07 -1.31
CA LEU A 114 12.93 4.71 -0.02
C LEU A 114 12.34 3.40 0.53
N VAL A 115 11.04 3.16 0.32
CA VAL A 115 10.37 1.91 0.70
C VAL A 115 11.02 0.73 -0.01
N ASP A 116 11.18 0.83 -1.33
CA ASP A 116 11.80 -0.21 -2.16
C ASP A 116 13.25 -0.48 -1.70
N LYS A 117 14.07 0.57 -1.54
CA LYS A 117 15.46 0.46 -1.07
C LYS A 117 15.58 -0.18 0.31
N HIS A 118 14.67 0.17 1.24
CA HIS A 118 14.69 -0.38 2.58
C HIS A 118 14.31 -1.86 2.58
N ILE A 119 13.27 -2.24 1.83
CA ILE A 119 12.87 -3.65 1.65
C ILE A 119 14.00 -4.46 1.01
N MET A 120 14.71 -3.93 0.01
CA MET A 120 15.87 -4.62 -0.58
C MET A 120 16.99 -4.87 0.43
N SER A 121 17.24 -3.89 1.30
CA SER A 121 18.37 -3.93 2.23
C SER A 121 18.06 -4.74 3.50
N HIS A 122 16.80 -4.77 3.94
CA HIS A 122 16.41 -5.32 5.24
C HIS A 122 15.34 -6.41 5.17
N GLY A 123 14.72 -6.65 4.00
CA GLY A 123 13.73 -7.70 3.78
C GLY A 123 12.31 -7.39 4.27
N ALA A 124 12.07 -6.19 4.81
CA ALA A 124 10.76 -5.72 5.28
C ALA A 124 10.74 -4.19 5.34
N PHE A 125 9.57 -3.59 5.60
CA PHE A 125 9.42 -2.17 5.90
C PHE A 125 8.89 -2.00 7.34
N PRO A 126 9.64 -1.36 8.26
CA PRO A 126 9.39 -1.41 9.71
C PRO A 126 8.09 -0.73 10.13
N ASP A 127 7.66 0.32 9.42
CA ASP A 127 6.45 1.07 9.77
C ASP A 127 5.19 0.18 9.72
N CYS A 128 5.20 -0.85 8.86
CA CYS A 128 4.10 -1.81 8.81
C CYS A 128 4.06 -2.68 10.09
N GLU A 129 5.21 -3.05 10.65
CA GLU A 129 5.28 -3.80 11.91
C GLU A 129 4.84 -2.95 13.09
N GLU A 130 5.26 -1.68 13.11
CA GLU A 130 4.83 -0.71 14.12
C GLU A 130 3.31 -0.51 14.08
N ALA A 131 2.71 -0.38 12.90
CA ALA A 131 1.26 -0.28 12.76
C ALA A 131 0.52 -1.52 13.31
N VAL A 132 1.11 -2.73 13.18
CA VAL A 132 0.52 -3.97 13.73
C VAL A 132 0.52 -3.97 15.27
N GLU A 133 1.43 -3.27 15.96
CA GLU A 133 1.40 -3.13 17.43
C GLU A 133 0.07 -2.52 17.92
N PHE A 134 -0.57 -1.70 17.09
CA PHE A 134 -1.80 -0.98 17.40
C PHE A 134 -3.05 -1.63 16.78
N LEU A 135 -2.89 -2.71 16.03
CA LEU A 135 -3.99 -3.45 15.43
C LEU A 135 -4.82 -4.13 16.54
N PRO A 136 -6.12 -3.79 16.69
CA PRO A 136 -6.96 -4.41 17.72
C PRO A 136 -7.17 -5.91 17.44
N ALA A 137 -6.92 -6.76 18.44
CA ALA A 137 -7.25 -8.17 18.39
C ALA A 137 -8.79 -8.38 18.46
N ARG A 138 -9.47 -8.22 17.32
CA ARG A 138 -10.94 -8.31 17.23
C ARG A 138 -11.39 -9.11 16.01
N SER A 139 -12.31 -10.05 16.23
CA SER A 139 -12.96 -10.81 15.15
C SER A 139 -13.77 -9.90 14.23
N GLY A 140 -13.71 -10.15 12.92
CA GLY A 140 -14.47 -9.39 11.92
C GLY A 140 -13.87 -8.04 11.55
N CYS A 141 -12.74 -7.64 12.16
CA CYS A 141 -12.07 -6.39 11.84
C CYS A 141 -11.75 -6.27 10.34
N ILE A 142 -12.00 -5.09 9.78
CA ILE A 142 -11.45 -4.63 8.52
C ILE A 142 -10.39 -3.56 8.84
N VAL A 143 -9.23 -3.68 8.20
CA VAL A 143 -8.18 -2.66 8.23
C VAL A 143 -8.33 -1.77 7.02
N LEU A 144 -8.22 -0.45 7.22
CA LEU A 144 -8.15 0.54 6.16
C LEU A 144 -6.69 1.02 6.05
N ASP A 145 -6.00 0.66 4.97
CA ASP A 145 -4.64 1.07 4.64
C ASP A 145 -4.70 2.22 3.62
N VAL A 146 -4.61 3.46 4.12
CA VAL A 146 -4.70 4.69 3.32
C VAL A 146 -3.29 5.12 2.93
N GLY A 147 -3.02 5.21 1.62
CA GLY A 147 -1.65 5.30 1.11
C GLY A 147 -0.97 3.94 1.15
N ALA A 148 -1.63 2.95 0.53
CA ALA A 148 -1.14 1.56 0.52
C ALA A 148 0.17 1.40 -0.24
N ASN A 149 0.55 2.38 -1.07
CA ASN A 149 1.78 2.42 -1.84
C ASN A 149 1.89 1.13 -2.69
N ILE A 150 3.04 0.47 -2.72
CA ILE A 150 3.24 -0.82 -3.40
C ILE A 150 2.59 -2.02 -2.70
N GLY A 151 1.93 -1.84 -1.55
CA GLY A 151 1.17 -2.87 -0.85
C GLY A 151 1.90 -3.59 0.29
N SER A 152 3.01 -3.05 0.79
CA SER A 152 3.79 -3.67 1.86
C SER A 152 2.96 -3.96 3.13
N CYS A 153 2.26 -2.93 3.65
CA CYS A 153 1.43 -3.08 4.86
C CYS A 153 0.13 -3.85 4.56
N SER A 154 -0.51 -3.57 3.42
CA SER A 154 -1.70 -4.30 2.95
C SER A 154 -1.50 -5.81 2.92
N LEU A 155 -0.37 -6.29 2.36
CA LEU A 155 -0.05 -7.73 2.34
C LEU A 155 0.25 -8.28 3.73
N LEU A 156 0.92 -7.52 4.60
CA LEU A 156 1.15 -7.93 5.99
C LEU A 156 -0.17 -8.12 6.76
N PHE A 157 -1.08 -7.15 6.70
CA PHE A 157 -2.40 -7.26 7.35
C PHE A 157 -3.21 -8.43 6.79
N ALA A 158 -3.22 -8.62 5.47
CA ALA A 158 -3.88 -9.75 4.84
C ALA A 158 -3.27 -11.09 5.26
N ARG A 159 -1.93 -11.16 5.38
CA ARG A 159 -1.18 -12.35 5.83
C ARG A 159 -1.48 -12.71 7.28
N LEU A 160 -1.77 -11.71 8.12
CA LEU A 160 -2.27 -11.86 9.49
C LEU A 160 -3.74 -12.32 9.57
N GLY A 161 -4.41 -12.50 8.41
CA GLY A 161 -5.80 -12.96 8.33
C GLY A 161 -6.82 -11.84 8.48
N VAL A 162 -6.44 -10.58 8.33
CA VAL A 162 -7.34 -9.43 8.46
C VAL A 162 -7.75 -8.92 7.09
N ARG A 163 -9.05 -8.66 6.89
CA ARG A 163 -9.56 -8.10 5.63
C ARG A 163 -9.04 -6.67 5.47
N VAL A 164 -8.62 -6.31 4.26
CA VAL A 164 -7.96 -5.01 4.01
C VAL A 164 -8.70 -4.22 2.93
N ILE A 165 -8.94 -2.94 3.19
CA ILE A 165 -9.24 -1.94 2.18
C ILE A 165 -7.94 -1.17 1.93
N ALA A 166 -7.34 -1.34 0.76
CA ALA A 166 -6.10 -0.69 0.37
C ALA A 166 -6.43 0.50 -0.55
N VAL A 167 -6.17 1.72 -0.09
CA VAL A 167 -6.41 2.95 -0.85
C VAL A 167 -5.08 3.45 -1.40
N GLU A 168 -4.95 3.48 -2.72
CA GLU A 168 -3.75 3.98 -3.40
C GLU A 168 -4.16 4.75 -4.65
N ALA A 169 -3.60 5.94 -4.81
CA ALA A 169 -4.01 6.88 -5.84
C ALA A 169 -2.95 7.04 -6.95
N GLU A 170 -1.68 6.86 -6.63
CA GLU A 170 -0.59 6.99 -7.58
C GLU A 170 -0.57 5.77 -8.53
N PRO A 171 -0.65 5.97 -9.86
CA PRO A 171 -0.81 4.87 -10.80
C PRO A 171 0.30 3.81 -10.76
N VAL A 172 1.56 4.19 -10.56
CA VAL A 172 2.70 3.25 -10.52
C VAL A 172 2.66 2.40 -9.26
N ASN A 173 2.43 3.01 -8.09
CA ASN A 173 2.19 2.31 -6.83
C ASN A 173 1.04 1.32 -6.97
N LEU A 174 -0.08 1.76 -7.56
CA LEU A 174 -1.26 0.95 -7.77
C LEU A 174 -0.99 -0.25 -8.68
N GLU A 175 -0.18 -0.09 -9.72
CA GLU A 175 0.25 -1.19 -10.59
C GLU A 175 1.04 -2.24 -9.81
N LEU A 176 2.02 -1.81 -9.01
CA LEU A 176 2.84 -2.68 -8.16
C LEU A 176 2.02 -3.37 -7.07
N LEU A 177 1.10 -2.66 -6.41
CA LEU A 177 0.17 -3.23 -5.44
C LEU A 177 -0.67 -4.34 -6.07
N ARG A 178 -1.27 -4.07 -7.24
CA ARG A 178 -2.10 -5.05 -7.96
C ARG A 178 -1.31 -6.27 -8.42
N ALA A 179 -0.08 -6.06 -8.89
CA ALA A 179 0.82 -7.16 -9.27
C ALA A 179 1.19 -7.99 -8.04
N SER A 180 1.54 -7.34 -6.92
CA SER A 180 1.91 -8.00 -5.67
C SER A 180 0.80 -8.88 -5.11
N LEU A 181 -0.45 -8.42 -5.15
CA LEU A 181 -1.61 -9.22 -4.75
C LEU A 181 -1.84 -10.45 -5.64
N ARG A 182 -1.33 -10.43 -6.88
CA ARG A 182 -1.41 -11.54 -7.83
C ARG A 182 -0.22 -12.48 -7.75
N LEU A 183 0.88 -12.13 -7.08
CA LEU A 183 2.02 -13.03 -6.96
C LEU A 183 1.62 -14.36 -6.30
N ALA A 184 2.21 -15.45 -6.77
CA ALA A 184 2.21 -16.70 -6.02
C ALA A 184 2.82 -16.43 -4.63
N GLN A 185 2.17 -16.90 -3.57
CA GLN A 185 2.58 -16.62 -2.19
C GLN A 185 3.21 -17.86 -1.55
N PRO A 186 4.18 -17.71 -0.64
CA PRO A 186 4.80 -18.83 0.05
C PRO A 186 3.78 -19.56 0.95
N PRO A 187 4.01 -20.85 1.27
CA PRO A 187 3.11 -21.62 2.14
C PRO A 187 2.86 -20.98 3.51
N GLY A 188 1.69 -21.24 4.08
CA GLY A 188 1.32 -20.92 5.47
C GLY A 188 -0.14 -20.49 5.59
N PRO A 189 -0.51 -19.70 6.63
CA PRO A 189 -1.90 -19.26 6.81
C PRO A 189 -2.44 -18.58 5.56
N GLN A 190 -3.70 -18.86 5.23
CA GLN A 190 -4.33 -18.25 4.07
C GLN A 190 -4.46 -16.73 4.29
N PHE A 191 -4.16 -15.94 3.27
CA PHE A 191 -4.39 -14.50 3.32
C PHE A 191 -5.89 -14.21 3.38
N ALA A 192 -6.27 -13.17 4.10
CA ALA A 192 -7.60 -12.59 3.98
C ALA A 192 -7.74 -11.77 2.69
N ASN A 193 -8.97 -11.43 2.34
CA ASN A 193 -9.27 -10.66 1.14
C ASN A 193 -8.83 -9.20 1.27
N VAL A 194 -8.28 -8.66 0.17
CA VAL A 194 -7.92 -7.27 -0.02
C VAL A 194 -8.81 -6.65 -1.08
N SER A 195 -9.42 -5.50 -0.80
CA SER A 195 -10.14 -4.68 -1.78
C SER A 195 -9.34 -3.42 -2.07
N VAL A 196 -9.07 -3.13 -3.35
CA VAL A 196 -8.19 -2.03 -3.77
C VAL A 196 -9.02 -0.85 -4.29
N ALA A 197 -8.91 0.30 -3.63
CA ALA A 197 -9.50 1.56 -4.04
C ALA A 197 -8.45 2.41 -4.78
N ALA A 198 -8.63 2.55 -6.09
CA ALA A 198 -7.76 3.33 -6.98
C ALA A 198 -8.18 4.81 -7.02
N VAL A 199 -8.02 5.53 -5.90
CA VAL A 199 -8.57 6.87 -5.72
C VAL A 199 -7.78 7.63 -4.65
N ALA A 200 -7.61 8.94 -4.83
CA ALA A 200 -7.16 9.81 -3.75
C ALA A 200 -8.30 10.03 -2.75
N VAL A 201 -7.96 10.27 -1.49
CA VAL A 201 -8.95 10.62 -0.47
C VAL A 201 -8.77 12.06 -0.03
N ASP A 202 -9.88 12.80 -0.02
CA ASP A 202 -9.90 14.23 0.26
C ASP A 202 -11.20 14.62 1.01
N GLU A 203 -11.36 15.90 1.36
CA GLU A 203 -12.53 16.40 2.09
C GLU A 203 -13.81 16.37 1.22
N ALA A 204 -13.66 16.41 -0.10
CA ALA A 204 -14.74 16.36 -1.07
C ALA A 204 -14.35 15.51 -2.30
N ALA A 205 -15.36 15.02 -3.02
CA ALA A 205 -15.14 14.34 -4.30
C ALA A 205 -14.69 15.33 -5.38
N GLY A 206 -13.83 14.88 -6.29
CA GLY A 206 -13.31 15.72 -7.35
C GLY A 206 -12.08 15.12 -8.02
N PHE A 207 -11.11 15.97 -8.33
CA PHE A 207 -9.82 15.58 -8.87
C PHE A 207 -8.71 16.31 -8.13
N VAL A 208 -7.60 15.61 -7.88
CA VAL A 208 -6.36 16.18 -7.36
C VAL A 208 -5.22 15.82 -8.29
N TRP A 209 -4.15 16.61 -8.27
CA TRP A 209 -2.92 16.26 -8.96
C TRP A 209 -2.01 15.55 -7.98
N ILE A 210 -1.48 14.39 -8.39
CA ILE A 210 -0.37 13.75 -7.71
C ILE A 210 0.91 14.15 -8.44
N THR A 211 1.83 14.79 -7.71
CA THR A 211 3.16 15.15 -8.20
C THR A 211 4.18 14.24 -7.53
N ARG A 212 4.86 13.43 -8.35
CA ARG A 212 5.89 12.51 -7.85
C ARG A 212 7.20 13.24 -7.56
N ASP A 213 7.85 12.87 -6.46
CA ASP A 213 9.24 13.22 -6.22
C ASP A 213 10.13 12.40 -7.17
N ALA A 214 10.94 13.09 -7.98
CA ALA A 214 11.84 12.49 -8.97
C ALA A 214 12.88 11.54 -8.34
N THR A 215 13.18 11.70 -7.06
CA THR A 215 14.17 10.92 -6.30
C THR A 215 13.54 9.93 -5.33
N ASN A 216 12.23 10.06 -5.05
CA ASN A 216 11.48 9.19 -4.14
C ASN A 216 10.00 9.04 -4.58
N ALA A 217 9.71 8.11 -5.49
CA ALA A 217 8.36 7.78 -5.96
C ALA A 217 7.36 7.41 -4.85
N GLY A 218 7.86 6.98 -3.67
CA GLY A 218 7.03 6.73 -2.50
C GLY A 218 6.53 8.01 -1.80
N ASN A 219 7.10 9.17 -2.12
CA ASN A 219 6.84 10.47 -1.50
C ASN A 219 6.15 11.40 -2.51
N SER A 220 4.99 10.96 -2.99
CA SER A 220 4.20 11.71 -3.97
C SER A 220 3.22 12.64 -3.27
N SER A 221 3.21 13.92 -3.63
CA SER A 221 2.39 14.95 -2.98
C SER A 221 1.09 15.21 -3.75
N THR A 222 0.06 15.69 -3.07
CA THR A 222 -1.22 16.08 -3.70
C THR A 222 -1.43 17.60 -3.69
N SER A 223 -1.93 18.15 -4.80
CA SER A 223 -2.33 19.56 -4.89
C SER A 223 -3.71 19.74 -5.56
N SER A 224 -4.47 20.73 -5.08
CA SER A 224 -5.73 21.18 -5.70
C SER A 224 -5.46 22.31 -6.69
N VAL A 225 -6.17 22.32 -7.82
CA VAL A 225 -5.97 23.29 -8.93
C VAL A 225 -6.37 24.73 -8.56
N THR A 226 -6.89 24.97 -7.35
CA THR A 226 -7.28 26.33 -6.92
C THR A 226 -6.10 27.27 -6.65
N ASP A 227 -4.86 26.76 -6.53
CA ASP A 227 -3.66 27.60 -6.42
C ASP A 227 -3.17 28.06 -7.81
N THR A 228 -3.78 29.15 -8.28
CA THR A 228 -3.45 29.79 -9.56
C THR A 228 -2.02 30.36 -9.65
N SER A 229 -1.21 30.31 -8.58
CA SER A 229 0.20 30.72 -8.60
C SER A 229 1.19 29.59 -8.94
N GLU A 230 0.76 28.32 -8.86
CA GLU A 230 1.61 27.13 -9.12
C GLU A 230 1.20 26.38 -10.40
N ALA A 231 0.28 26.95 -11.20
CA ALA A 231 -0.14 26.41 -12.50
C ALA A 231 1.00 26.31 -13.54
N SER A 232 2.18 26.87 -13.24
CA SER A 232 3.36 26.86 -14.10
C SER A 232 4.24 25.61 -13.95
N LEU A 233 3.93 24.69 -13.02
CA LEU A 233 4.72 23.48 -12.78
C LEU A 233 3.88 22.20 -12.87
N VAL A 234 3.00 22.09 -13.87
CA VAL A 234 2.58 20.75 -14.34
C VAL A 234 3.81 20.11 -14.95
N SER A 235 4.66 19.52 -14.11
CA SER A 235 5.83 18.77 -14.53
C SER A 235 5.36 17.47 -15.19
N GLU A 236 6.23 16.83 -15.98
CA GLU A 236 5.97 15.50 -16.56
C GLU A 236 5.67 14.42 -15.49
N LEU A 237 5.90 14.71 -14.21
CA LEU A 237 5.66 13.84 -13.06
C LEU A 237 4.31 14.09 -12.36
N SER A 238 3.46 14.95 -12.92
CA SER A 238 2.15 15.30 -12.35
C SER A 238 1.03 14.56 -13.08
N THR A 239 0.24 13.77 -12.35
CA THR A 239 -0.88 13.00 -12.91
C THR A 239 -2.20 13.36 -12.21
N PRO A 240 -3.27 13.71 -12.94
CA PRO A 240 -4.56 13.96 -12.32
C PRO A 240 -5.23 12.64 -11.94
N VAL A 241 -5.73 12.56 -10.72
CA VAL A 241 -6.42 11.37 -10.21
C VAL A 241 -7.75 11.75 -9.60
N ALA A 242 -8.72 10.83 -9.67
CA ALA A 242 -10.00 11.03 -9.00
C ALA A 242 -9.78 11.10 -7.48
N ALA A 243 -10.51 12.00 -6.83
CA ALA A 243 -10.57 12.13 -5.38
C ALA A 243 -11.99 11.82 -4.90
N ALA A 244 -12.09 11.17 -3.74
CA ALA A 244 -13.34 10.85 -3.09
C ALA A 244 -13.26 11.07 -1.58
N ARG A 245 -14.41 11.19 -0.92
CA ARG A 245 -14.45 11.21 0.55
C ARG A 245 -14.08 9.84 1.10
N LEU A 246 -13.24 9.80 2.12
CA LEU A 246 -12.76 8.55 2.72
C LEU A 246 -13.92 7.72 3.30
N ASP A 247 -14.98 8.34 3.83
CA ASP A 247 -16.21 7.64 4.25
C ASP A 247 -16.83 6.80 3.11
N ASP A 248 -16.92 7.38 1.91
CA ASP A 248 -17.60 6.77 0.77
C ASP A 248 -16.77 5.60 0.20
N VAL A 249 -15.45 5.79 0.15
CA VAL A 249 -14.50 4.72 -0.21
C VAL A 249 -14.57 3.57 0.80
N ALA A 250 -14.49 3.88 2.09
CA ALA A 250 -14.51 2.91 3.17
C ALA A 250 -15.81 2.09 3.19
N GLU A 251 -16.96 2.74 3.03
CA GLU A 251 -18.27 2.08 2.98
C GLU A 251 -18.40 1.15 1.77
N ALA A 252 -18.06 1.64 0.57
CA ALA A 252 -18.15 0.85 -0.65
C ALA A 252 -17.25 -0.40 -0.60
N HIS A 253 -15.99 -0.23 -0.19
CA HIS A 253 -15.03 -1.33 -0.15
C HIS A 253 -15.23 -2.29 1.02
N ALA A 254 -15.76 -1.82 2.16
CA ALA A 254 -16.20 -2.72 3.22
C ALA A 254 -17.35 -3.62 2.74
N GLY A 255 -18.30 -3.07 1.97
CA GLY A 255 -19.37 -3.83 1.33
C GLY A 255 -18.84 -4.92 0.39
N LEU A 256 -17.83 -4.60 -0.43
CA LEU A 256 -17.16 -5.59 -1.29
C LEU A 256 -16.52 -6.73 -0.48
N LEU A 257 -16.02 -6.44 0.71
CA LEU A 257 -15.43 -7.43 1.63
C LEU A 257 -16.47 -8.21 2.47
N GLY A 258 -17.76 -8.03 2.20
CA GLY A 258 -18.85 -8.65 2.97
C GLY A 258 -18.98 -8.09 4.38
N GLY A 259 -18.64 -6.80 4.56
CA GLY A 259 -18.79 -6.07 5.82
C GLY A 259 -19.46 -4.72 5.60
N SER A 260 -19.24 -3.83 6.55
CA SER A 260 -19.82 -2.51 6.63
C SER A 260 -18.80 -1.51 7.16
N LEU A 261 -19.12 -0.22 7.10
CA LEU A 261 -18.29 0.84 7.70
C LEU A 261 -18.02 0.58 9.20
N SER A 262 -18.98 -0.04 9.92
CA SER A 262 -18.82 -0.41 11.32
C SER A 262 -17.91 -1.62 11.57
N ASP A 263 -17.43 -2.32 10.54
CA ASP A 263 -16.45 -3.40 10.73
C ASP A 263 -15.00 -2.89 10.67
N ILE A 264 -14.79 -1.64 10.26
CA ILE A 264 -13.46 -1.04 10.19
C ILE A 264 -12.99 -0.72 11.61
N CYS A 265 -11.93 -1.41 12.04
CA CYS A 265 -11.45 -1.32 13.42
C CYS A 265 -10.11 -0.61 13.58
N PHE A 266 -9.37 -0.48 12.48
CA PHE A 266 -8.05 0.11 12.43
C PHE A 266 -7.86 0.85 11.11
N MET A 267 -7.22 2.02 11.17
CA MET A 267 -6.83 2.79 10.01
C MET A 267 -5.34 3.09 10.09
N LYS A 268 -4.59 2.79 9.02
CA LYS A 268 -3.25 3.31 8.80
C LYS A 268 -3.33 4.41 7.74
N MET A 269 -2.63 5.53 7.93
CA MET A 269 -2.57 6.64 6.98
C MET A 269 -1.14 7.08 6.74
N ASP A 270 -0.72 7.11 5.49
CA ASP A 270 0.57 7.67 5.07
C ASP A 270 0.38 8.20 3.65
N ILE A 271 -0.12 9.44 3.55
CA ILE A 271 -0.56 10.05 2.29
C ILE A 271 0.05 11.43 2.09
N GLU A 272 1.28 11.61 2.61
CA GLU A 272 2.16 12.72 2.27
C GLU A 272 1.49 14.10 2.49
N ALA A 273 1.10 14.36 3.73
CA ALA A 273 0.46 15.60 4.22
C ALA A 273 -1.00 15.83 3.79
N ALA A 274 -1.67 14.83 3.19
CA ALA A 274 -3.10 14.89 2.91
C ALA A 274 -3.98 14.37 4.07
N GLU A 275 -3.39 13.97 5.20
CA GLU A 275 -4.09 13.30 6.31
C GLU A 275 -5.26 14.13 6.85
N LEU A 276 -5.06 15.43 7.07
CA LEU A 276 -6.12 16.30 7.58
C LEU A 276 -7.33 16.33 6.63
N ARG A 277 -7.10 16.46 5.32
CA ARG A 277 -8.18 16.53 4.34
C ARG A 277 -8.91 15.20 4.23
N ALA A 278 -8.18 14.09 4.19
CA ALA A 278 -8.76 12.75 4.22
C ALA A 278 -9.61 12.51 5.48
N LEU A 279 -9.15 12.96 6.65
CA LEU A 279 -9.89 12.87 7.91
C LEU A 279 -11.16 13.74 7.90
N ARG A 280 -11.12 14.95 7.32
CA ARG A 280 -12.33 15.77 7.10
C ARG A 280 -13.33 15.10 6.16
N GLY A 281 -12.86 14.26 5.24
CA GLY A 281 -13.68 13.40 4.39
C GLY A 281 -14.27 12.17 5.10
N ALA A 282 -13.93 11.91 6.37
CA ALA A 282 -14.28 10.70 7.12
C ALA A 282 -15.10 10.91 8.42
N PRO A 283 -16.06 11.85 8.52
CA PRO A 283 -16.77 12.10 9.77
C PRO A 283 -17.54 10.87 10.29
N ARG A 284 -18.11 10.04 9.42
CA ARG A 284 -18.85 8.84 9.85
C ARG A 284 -17.89 7.78 10.40
N LEU A 285 -16.76 7.58 9.74
CA LEU A 285 -15.73 6.65 10.16
C LEU A 285 -15.07 7.08 11.47
N LEU A 286 -14.79 8.37 11.66
CA LEU A 286 -14.26 8.92 12.91
C LEU A 286 -15.24 8.84 14.07
N ALA A 287 -16.54 9.01 13.82
CA ALA A 287 -17.58 8.85 14.84
C ALA A 287 -17.81 7.37 15.24
N SER A 288 -17.37 6.42 14.41
CA SER A 288 -17.54 4.99 14.65
C SER A 288 -16.84 4.54 15.92
N GLN A 289 -17.58 3.89 16.81
CA GLN A 289 -17.03 3.25 18.02
C GLN A 289 -16.19 2.01 17.72
N MET A 290 -16.31 1.51 16.48
CA MET A 290 -15.58 0.34 16.03
C MET A 290 -14.17 0.70 15.58
N LEU A 291 -13.94 1.91 15.07
CA LEU A 291 -12.60 2.42 14.78
C LEU A 291 -11.87 2.69 16.10
N ARG A 292 -10.94 1.79 16.46
CA ARG A 292 -10.24 1.81 17.75
C ARG A 292 -8.90 2.51 17.70
N ALA A 293 -8.25 2.52 16.55
CA ALA A 293 -6.94 3.12 16.39
C ALA A 293 -6.76 3.68 14.97
N VAL A 294 -6.14 4.85 14.90
CA VAL A 294 -5.68 5.50 13.67
C VAL A 294 -4.18 5.71 13.82
N HIS A 295 -3.38 4.97 13.07
CA HIS A 295 -1.93 5.12 13.00
C HIS A 295 -1.59 5.95 11.77
N PHE A 296 -0.83 7.03 11.90
CA PHE A 296 -0.61 7.95 10.79
C PHE A 296 0.77 8.59 10.78
N GLU A 297 1.33 8.80 9.58
CA GLU A 297 2.49 9.67 9.38
C GLU A 297 2.09 11.09 9.79
N PHE A 298 2.92 11.75 10.60
CA PHE A 298 2.63 13.10 11.08
C PHE A 298 3.85 14.01 10.92
N VAL A 299 3.89 14.73 9.80
CA VAL A 299 4.97 15.65 9.44
C VAL A 299 4.46 17.09 9.46
N PRO A 300 4.66 17.85 10.55
CA PRO A 300 4.17 19.23 10.65
C PRO A 300 4.84 20.17 9.66
N LEU A 301 6.14 19.98 9.40
CA LEU A 301 6.92 20.74 8.43
C LEU A 301 7.65 19.73 7.54
N GLY A 302 7.35 19.74 6.24
CA GLY A 302 8.07 18.93 5.27
C GLY A 302 9.48 19.48 4.97
N ARG A 303 10.27 18.77 4.16
CA ARG A 303 11.62 19.23 3.79
C ARG A 303 11.53 20.58 3.05
N ASP A 304 12.44 21.49 3.40
CA ASP A 304 12.62 22.80 2.74
C ASP A 304 11.36 23.68 2.64
N GLY A 305 10.35 23.44 3.50
CA GLY A 305 9.10 24.22 3.55
C GLY A 305 7.97 23.69 2.66
N GLY A 306 8.14 22.57 1.96
CA GLY A 306 7.08 21.94 1.14
C GLY A 306 6.63 20.57 1.67
N GLY A 307 5.35 20.23 1.48
CA GLY A 307 4.83 18.85 1.67
C GLY A 307 4.56 18.38 3.11
N GLY A 308 4.41 19.28 4.08
CA GLY A 308 3.91 18.95 5.43
C GLY A 308 2.51 19.50 5.66
N VAL A 309 1.78 19.00 6.67
CA VAL A 309 0.42 19.47 6.99
C VAL A 309 0.41 20.92 7.54
N GLY A 310 1.60 21.48 7.83
CA GLY A 310 1.79 22.79 8.44
C GLY A 310 1.50 22.77 9.94
N ILE A 311 2.07 23.71 10.70
CA ILE A 311 1.84 23.79 12.17
C ILE A 311 0.34 23.90 12.49
N ARG A 312 -0.39 24.76 11.74
CA ARG A 312 -1.83 24.94 11.92
C ARG A 312 -2.63 23.70 11.55
N GLY A 313 -2.35 23.10 10.40
CA GLY A 313 -3.05 21.89 9.96
C GLY A 313 -2.73 20.69 10.85
N GLY A 314 -1.50 20.59 11.35
CA GLY A 314 -1.10 19.57 12.32
C GLY A 314 -1.88 19.70 13.63
N ARG A 315 -2.04 20.91 14.15
CA ARG A 315 -2.88 21.17 15.33
C ARG A 315 -4.34 20.78 15.06
N GLU A 316 -4.88 21.20 13.93
CA GLU A 316 -6.27 20.89 13.56
C GLU A 316 -6.50 19.38 13.41
N LEU A 317 -5.54 18.64 12.86
CA LEU A 317 -5.60 17.19 12.73
C LEU A 317 -5.70 16.53 14.10
N LEU A 318 -4.82 16.89 15.04
CA LEU A 318 -4.82 16.31 16.39
C LEU A 318 -6.10 16.70 17.14
N GLU A 319 -6.59 17.93 16.98
CA GLU A 319 -7.85 18.41 17.57
C GLU A 319 -9.07 17.67 16.98
N LEU A 320 -9.08 17.40 15.68
CA LEU A 320 -10.15 16.65 15.02
C LEU A 320 -10.24 15.22 15.57
N LEU A 321 -9.11 14.55 15.76
CA LEU A 321 -9.07 13.22 16.39
C LEU A 321 -9.52 13.28 17.85
N ALA A 322 -9.04 14.26 18.62
CA ALA A 322 -9.44 14.45 20.01
C ALA A 322 -10.95 14.71 20.15
N ALA A 323 -11.52 15.56 19.29
CA ALA A 323 -12.95 15.87 19.26
C ALA A 323 -13.82 14.64 18.94
N ASN A 324 -13.26 13.65 18.24
CA ASN A 324 -13.91 12.37 17.96
C ASN A 324 -13.64 11.30 19.02
N GLY A 325 -13.07 11.66 20.17
CA GLY A 325 -12.87 10.78 21.32
C GLY A 325 -11.63 9.89 21.24
N PHE A 326 -10.66 10.25 20.41
CA PHE A 326 -9.34 9.62 20.42
C PHE A 326 -8.38 10.36 21.36
N VAL A 327 -7.40 9.65 21.90
CA VAL A 327 -6.24 10.22 22.59
C VAL A 327 -5.00 10.01 21.73
N VAL A 328 -4.15 11.03 21.60
CA VAL A 328 -2.94 10.96 20.77
C VAL A 328 -1.84 10.26 21.57
N TYR A 329 -1.30 9.18 21.03
CA TYR A 329 -0.23 8.40 21.64
C TYR A 329 1.04 8.55 20.80
N GLY A 330 2.08 9.10 21.41
CA GLY A 330 3.41 9.19 20.79
C GLY A 330 4.19 7.90 20.99
N HIS A 331 4.96 7.51 19.98
CA HIS A 331 5.82 6.33 19.97
C HIS A 331 6.95 6.53 18.95
N GLY A 332 7.75 5.50 18.70
CA GLY A 332 8.91 5.58 17.82
C GLY A 332 10.18 6.14 18.48
N PRO A 333 11.25 6.36 17.70
CA PRO A 333 12.59 6.63 18.22
C PRO A 333 12.76 8.02 18.84
N VAL A 334 11.90 8.98 18.51
CA VAL A 334 12.06 10.40 18.87
C VAL A 334 11.01 10.92 19.85
N LEU A 335 9.97 10.13 20.14
CA LEU A 335 8.92 10.45 21.09
C LEU A 335 8.94 9.51 22.29
N GLN A 336 8.42 9.99 23.42
CA GLN A 336 8.16 9.14 24.57
C GLN A 336 6.89 8.33 24.32
N ARG A 337 6.91 7.05 24.71
CA ARG A 337 5.73 6.16 24.70
C ARG A 337 4.71 6.62 25.75
N ARG A 338 3.86 7.60 25.40
CA ARG A 338 2.83 8.17 26.27
C ARG A 338 1.71 8.84 25.50
N VAL A 339 0.63 9.15 26.21
CA VAL A 339 -0.49 9.97 25.71
C VAL A 339 -0.14 11.45 25.79
N TYR A 340 -0.60 12.21 24.80
CA TYR A 340 -0.54 13.67 24.71
C TYR A 340 -1.97 14.23 24.64
N GLY A 341 -2.28 15.20 25.50
CA GLY A 341 -3.58 15.89 25.50
C GLY A 341 -3.59 17.17 24.66
N PRO A 342 -4.77 17.78 24.43
CA PRO A 342 -4.90 19.00 23.62
C PRO A 342 -4.04 20.20 24.06
N LEU A 343 -3.74 20.29 25.36
CA LEU A 343 -2.87 21.33 25.92
C LEU A 343 -1.39 21.14 25.56
N GLU A 344 -0.98 19.93 25.17
CA GLU A 344 0.40 19.57 24.83
C GLU A 344 0.64 19.53 23.31
N PHE A 345 -0.38 19.73 22.49
CA PHE A 345 -0.27 19.59 21.04
C PHE A 345 0.73 20.58 20.41
N ASP A 346 0.79 21.84 20.86
CA ASP A 346 1.79 22.79 20.33
C ASP A 346 3.22 22.33 20.62
N GLU A 347 3.49 21.83 21.82
CA GLU A 347 4.81 21.35 22.21
C GLU A 347 5.18 20.09 21.39
N LEU A 348 4.24 19.16 21.24
CA LEU A 348 4.43 17.96 20.42
C LEU A 348 4.72 18.32 18.96
N ILE A 349 3.95 19.24 18.38
CA ILE A 349 4.12 19.71 17.00
C ILE A 349 5.47 20.40 16.83
N ALA A 350 5.84 21.31 17.73
CA ALA A 350 7.13 22.00 17.69
C ALA A 350 8.31 21.02 17.77
N ARG A 351 8.19 19.98 18.62
CA ARG A 351 9.19 18.93 18.74
C ARG A 351 9.34 18.12 17.44
N LEU A 352 8.23 17.67 16.85
CA LEU A 352 8.26 16.88 15.61
C LEU A 352 8.70 17.71 14.40
N ALA A 353 8.33 18.99 14.35
CA ALA A 353 8.80 19.94 13.36
C ALA A 353 10.35 20.10 13.37
N ALA A 354 10.99 20.00 14.53
CA ALA A 354 12.45 20.11 14.65
C ALA A 354 13.22 18.86 14.19
N VAL A 355 12.56 17.69 14.16
CA VAL A 355 13.18 16.41 13.81
C VAL A 355 13.03 16.09 12.31
N GLY A 356 12.01 16.64 11.65
CA GLY A 356 11.65 16.28 10.27
C GLY A 356 11.14 14.84 10.19
N LYS A 357 11.11 14.25 8.98
CA LYS A 357 10.47 12.94 8.70
C LYS A 357 10.97 11.73 9.53
N LEU A 358 12.10 11.82 10.23
CA LEU A 358 12.65 10.68 10.99
C LEU A 358 11.78 10.32 12.20
N GLY A 359 10.96 9.26 12.07
CA GLY A 359 10.18 8.70 13.18
C GLY A 359 8.97 9.55 13.56
N THR A 360 8.20 9.97 12.55
CA THR A 360 7.10 10.95 12.68
C THR A 360 5.72 10.33 12.79
N SER A 361 5.62 9.02 13.03
CA SER A 361 4.32 8.38 13.19
C SER A 361 3.71 8.64 14.56
N LEU A 362 2.41 8.90 14.58
CA LEU A 362 1.58 8.97 15.78
C LEU A 362 0.47 7.95 15.69
N THR A 363 -0.06 7.53 16.84
CA THR A 363 -1.26 6.70 16.89
C THR A 363 -2.32 7.37 17.74
N ALA A 364 -3.49 7.64 17.17
CA ALA A 364 -4.67 8.07 17.91
C ALA A 364 -5.48 6.84 18.34
N LEU A 365 -5.67 6.68 19.64
CA LEU A 365 -6.33 5.52 20.25
C LEU A 365 -7.67 5.93 20.84
N ARG A 366 -8.73 5.15 20.58
CA ARG A 366 -10.00 5.30 21.28
C ARG A 366 -9.95 4.52 22.60
N PRO A 367 -10.08 5.18 23.78
CA PRO A 367 -10.15 4.48 25.07
C PRO A 367 -11.25 3.41 25.09
N ARG A 368 -11.08 2.37 25.90
CA ARG A 368 -12.04 1.26 26.02
C ARG A 368 -13.28 1.64 26.78
#